data_AF-A0A4P7ZSH6-F1
#
_entry.id   AF-A0A4P7ZSH6-F1
#
_cell.length_a   1.000
_cell.length_b   1.000
_cell.length_c   1.000
_cell.angle_alpha   90.00
_cell.angle_beta   90.00
_cell.angle_gamma   90.00
#
_symmetry.space_group_name_H-M   'P 1'
#
loop_
_entity.id
_entity.type
_entity.pdbx_description
1 polymer ?
#
loop_
_entity_poly.entity_id
_entity_poly.type
_entity_poly.pdbx_seq_one_letter_code
_entity_poly.pdbx_strand_id
1 'polypeptide(L)'
;MANLLDQLAAMTVVVADTGDIDAIRQFTPRDATTNPSLILAAAQIPTYQNLIDRSLQQSREVCGAAAPAEEVVREALDEICVTFGTEILKIVPGRVSTEVDARLSFDTEATITKARKLIGLYRQVGIGRDRVLIKIASTWEGIKAAEVLEKEGIHCNLTLLFSFAQAVAAAEAGVTLISPFVGRILDWYKKSTGRDSYPGPEDPGVVSVTQIFNYFKTYGYKTEVMGASFRNVDEIIELAGCDLLTISPKLLDQLRHSEGELTRKLNAFNPGPTEEQLHLDRQGFEAMMHKDPMATEKLQEGITGFSRAIETLEAQLAHRLGELEGASAFQHAAQEIFLLNDLDGDGCITREEWLGSDAVFDALDTDHDGRLMPADVRGGLGAALAISGS
;
A
#
# COMPACT_ATOMS: atom_id res chain seq x y z
N MET A 1 23.84 4.14 25.91
CA MET A 1 23.03 5.35 25.58
C MET A 1 21.78 4.87 24.85
N ALA A 2 20.68 5.61 24.89
CA ALA A 2 19.51 5.27 24.08
C ALA A 2 19.88 5.39 22.59
N ASN A 3 19.53 4.41 21.75
CA ASN A 3 19.76 4.49 20.30
C ASN A 3 18.81 5.53 19.66
N LEU A 4 18.98 5.83 18.37
CA LEU A 4 18.14 6.83 17.70
C LEU A 4 16.66 6.42 17.65
N LEU A 5 16.35 5.12 17.55
CA LEU A 5 14.96 4.63 17.56
C LEU A 5 14.26 4.91 18.90
N ASP A 6 14.94 4.65 20.02
CA ASP A 6 14.43 4.91 21.37
C ASP A 6 14.18 6.40 21.59
N GLN A 7 15.10 7.26 21.11
CA GLN A 7 14.94 8.71 21.19
C GLN A 7 13.78 9.20 20.31
N LEU A 8 13.62 8.65 19.10
CA LEU A 8 12.52 8.99 18.21
C LEU A 8 11.16 8.63 18.83
N ALA A 9 11.06 7.44 19.41
CA ALA A 9 9.84 6.95 20.06
C ALA A 9 9.39 7.82 21.25
N ALA A 10 10.29 8.60 21.86
CA ALA A 10 9.96 9.53 22.93
C ALA A 10 9.29 10.83 22.44
N MET A 11 9.35 11.14 21.15
CA MET A 11 8.83 12.38 20.58
C MET A 11 7.82 12.19 19.43
N THR A 12 7.78 11.00 18.84
CA THR A 12 6.95 10.62 17.70
C THR A 12 6.46 9.19 17.88
N VAL A 13 5.21 8.93 17.50
CA VAL A 13 4.70 7.56 17.48
C VAL A 13 5.31 6.81 16.29
N VAL A 14 6.10 5.78 16.60
CA VAL A 14 6.69 4.91 15.58
C VAL A 14 5.70 3.84 15.14
N VAL A 15 5.52 3.74 13.83
CA VAL A 15 4.62 2.82 13.13
C VAL A 15 5.46 1.94 12.20
N ALA A 16 5.14 0.64 12.08
CA ALA A 16 5.83 -0.22 11.12
C ALA A 16 5.11 -0.26 9.78
N ASP A 17 5.86 -0.05 8.69
CA ASP A 17 5.35 -0.14 7.31
C ASP A 17 5.69 -1.50 6.70
N THR A 18 4.89 -2.52 7.03
CA THR A 18 5.10 -3.89 6.53
C THR A 18 3.85 -4.76 6.69
N GLY A 19 3.67 -5.72 5.79
CA GLY A 19 2.72 -6.84 5.94
C GLY A 19 3.35 -8.06 6.62
N ASP A 20 4.66 -8.03 6.87
CA ASP A 20 5.39 -9.11 7.53
C ASP A 20 5.17 -9.08 9.05
N ILE A 21 4.40 -10.06 9.53
CA ILE A 21 3.99 -10.22 10.91
C ILE A 21 5.22 -10.44 11.83
N ASP A 22 6.25 -11.15 11.36
CA ASP A 22 7.45 -11.43 12.15
C ASP A 22 8.30 -10.16 12.36
N ALA A 23 8.43 -9.33 11.33
CA ALA A 23 9.06 -8.01 11.47
C ALA A 23 8.29 -7.16 12.50
N ILE A 24 6.95 -7.17 12.49
CA ILE A 24 6.14 -6.43 13.47
C ILE A 24 6.39 -6.94 14.90
N ARG A 25 6.53 -8.26 15.10
CA ARG A 25 6.90 -8.83 16.41
C ARG A 25 8.29 -8.39 16.88
N GLN A 26 9.24 -8.21 15.96
CA GLN A 26 10.60 -7.79 16.28
C GLN A 26 10.70 -6.32 16.71
N PHE A 27 9.88 -5.44 16.14
CA PHE A 27 9.92 -4.00 16.43
C PHE A 27 8.85 -3.52 17.42
N THR A 28 7.81 -4.31 17.66
CA THR A 28 6.69 -4.01 18.58
C THR A 28 6.19 -2.55 18.47
N PRO A 29 5.85 -2.07 17.25
CA PRO A 29 5.38 -0.71 17.05
C PRO A 29 4.01 -0.49 17.69
N ARG A 30 3.59 0.77 17.86
CA ARG A 30 2.25 1.08 18.38
C ARG A 30 1.17 0.74 17.35
N ASP A 31 1.35 1.20 16.12
CA ASP A 31 0.45 0.98 14.99
C ASP A 31 1.23 0.25 13.87
N ALA A 32 0.52 -0.26 12.86
CA ALA A 32 1.13 -0.79 11.64
C ALA A 32 0.33 -0.41 10.40
N THR A 33 1.00 -0.34 9.25
CA THR A 33 0.37 -0.02 7.97
C THR A 33 0.57 -1.13 6.96
N THR A 34 -0.52 -1.53 6.29
CA THR A 34 -0.44 -2.35 5.08
C THR A 34 -0.85 -1.53 3.85
N ASN A 35 -0.55 -2.08 2.67
CA ASN A 35 -0.98 -1.61 1.35
C ASN A 35 -0.94 -2.82 0.39
N PRO A 36 -1.49 -2.72 -0.83
CA PRO A 36 -1.55 -3.86 -1.74
C PRO A 36 -0.19 -4.50 -2.04
N SER A 37 0.86 -3.70 -2.22
CA SER A 37 2.21 -4.22 -2.46
C SER A 37 2.79 -4.98 -1.27
N LEU A 38 2.50 -4.53 -0.05
CA LEU A 38 2.94 -5.20 1.18
C LEU A 38 2.18 -6.51 1.44
N ILE A 39 0.87 -6.55 1.13
CA ILE A 39 0.08 -7.79 1.22
C ILE A 39 0.55 -8.77 0.14
N LEU A 40 0.80 -8.32 -1.08
CA LEU A 40 1.38 -9.13 -2.14
C LEU A 40 2.71 -9.77 -1.72
N ALA A 41 3.64 -8.97 -1.17
CA ALA A 41 4.92 -9.47 -0.70
C ALA A 41 4.76 -10.44 0.48
N ALA A 42 3.88 -10.13 1.44
CA ALA A 42 3.60 -11.03 2.56
C ALA A 42 2.95 -12.33 2.10
N ALA A 43 2.10 -12.29 1.09
CA ALA A 43 1.42 -13.46 0.57
C ALA A 43 2.38 -14.48 -0.07
N GLN A 44 3.59 -14.07 -0.44
CA GLN A 44 4.64 -14.95 -0.96
C GLN A 44 5.45 -15.66 0.14
N ILE A 45 5.28 -15.28 1.41
CA ILE A 45 6.04 -15.86 2.52
C ILE A 45 5.44 -17.24 2.88
N PRO A 46 6.22 -18.34 2.85
CA PRO A 46 5.70 -19.70 3.08
C PRO A 46 4.95 -19.88 4.40
N THR A 47 5.38 -19.20 5.46
CA THR A 47 4.75 -19.23 6.79
C THR A 47 3.31 -18.73 6.77
N TYR A 48 2.94 -17.86 5.82
CA TYR A 48 1.62 -17.25 5.73
C TYR A 48 0.68 -17.97 4.75
N GLN A 49 1.12 -19.02 4.06
CA GLN A 49 0.29 -19.78 3.11
C GLN A 49 -0.97 -20.35 3.76
N ASN A 50 -0.87 -20.85 5.00
CA ASN A 50 -2.04 -21.36 5.72
C ASN A 50 -3.13 -20.29 5.95
N LEU A 51 -2.75 -19.01 6.07
CA LEU A 51 -3.71 -17.92 6.21
C LEU A 51 -4.43 -17.68 4.89
N ILE A 52 -3.68 -17.67 3.78
CA ILE A 52 -4.21 -17.49 2.43
C ILE A 52 -5.17 -18.63 2.06
N ASP A 53 -4.75 -19.87 2.29
CA ASP A 53 -5.56 -21.06 1.98
C ASP A 53 -6.90 -21.03 2.72
N ARG A 54 -6.85 -20.64 4.00
CA ARG A 54 -8.06 -20.50 4.81
C ARG A 54 -8.97 -19.40 4.26
N SER A 55 -8.43 -18.23 3.91
CA SER A 55 -9.23 -17.14 3.35
C SER A 55 -9.87 -17.53 2.01
N LEU A 56 -9.13 -18.22 1.13
CA LEU A 56 -9.65 -18.74 -0.14
C LEU A 56 -10.79 -19.75 0.06
N GLN A 57 -10.62 -20.69 0.99
CA GLN A 57 -11.65 -21.68 1.33
C GLN A 57 -12.91 -21.02 1.90
N GLN A 58 -12.74 -20.05 2.82
CA GLN A 58 -13.86 -19.29 3.38
C GLN A 58 -14.61 -18.49 2.31
N SER A 59 -13.89 -17.80 1.44
CA SER A 59 -14.49 -17.07 0.32
C SER A 59 -15.21 -18.00 -0.65
N ARG A 60 -14.67 -19.20 -0.90
CA ARG A 60 -15.36 -20.23 -1.70
C ARG A 60 -16.68 -20.67 -1.06
N GLU A 61 -16.73 -20.82 0.26
CA GLU A 61 -17.98 -21.14 0.97
C GLU A 61 -19.01 -20.01 0.87
N VAL A 62 -18.57 -18.75 0.95
CA VAL A 62 -19.45 -17.57 0.83
C VAL A 62 -20.01 -17.42 -0.58
N CYS A 63 -19.17 -17.53 -1.61
CA CYS A 63 -19.60 -17.42 -3.02
C CYS A 63 -20.37 -18.65 -3.49
N GLY A 64 -20.08 -19.83 -2.90
CA GLY A 64 -20.67 -21.10 -3.26
C GLY A 64 -19.78 -21.95 -4.18
N ALA A 65 -20.03 -23.27 -4.15
CA ALA A 65 -19.22 -24.27 -4.84
C ALA A 65 -19.16 -24.11 -6.37
N ALA A 66 -20.16 -23.47 -6.97
CA ALA A 66 -20.25 -23.26 -8.41
C ALA A 66 -19.83 -21.84 -8.86
N ALA A 67 -19.40 -20.97 -7.94
CA ALA A 67 -19.00 -19.62 -8.30
C ALA A 67 -17.75 -19.62 -9.20
N PRO A 68 -17.63 -18.69 -10.16
CA PRO A 68 -16.39 -18.52 -10.92
C PRO A 68 -15.19 -18.26 -10.00
N ALA A 69 -14.00 -18.75 -10.38
CA ALA A 69 -12.78 -18.54 -9.61
C ALA A 69 -12.48 -17.05 -9.38
N GLU A 70 -12.72 -16.21 -10.39
CA GLU A 70 -12.56 -14.75 -10.31
C GLU A 70 -13.42 -14.13 -9.19
N GLU A 71 -14.66 -14.59 -9.04
CA GLU A 71 -15.55 -14.08 -7.99
C GLU A 71 -15.04 -14.45 -6.59
N VAL A 72 -14.56 -15.69 -6.43
CA VAL A 72 -13.96 -16.15 -5.18
C VAL A 72 -12.67 -15.43 -4.85
N VAL A 73 -11.81 -15.20 -5.85
CA VAL A 73 -10.55 -14.46 -5.67
C VAL A 73 -10.83 -13.02 -5.26
N ARG A 74 -11.80 -12.35 -5.89
CA ARG A 74 -12.18 -10.98 -5.52
C ARG A 74 -12.75 -10.90 -4.10
N GLU A 75 -13.51 -11.91 -3.67
CA GLU A 75 -13.98 -12.00 -2.28
C GLU A 75 -12.82 -12.27 -1.31
N ALA A 76 -11.92 -13.19 -1.68
CA ALA A 76 -10.76 -13.57 -0.88
C ALA A 76 -9.76 -12.43 -0.72
N LEU A 77 -9.63 -11.53 -1.70
CA LEU A 77 -8.77 -10.36 -1.59
C LEU A 77 -9.12 -9.49 -0.37
N ASP A 78 -10.41 -9.23 -0.14
CA ASP A 78 -10.87 -8.47 1.01
C ASP A 78 -10.63 -9.24 2.32
N GLU A 79 -10.94 -10.54 2.33
CA GLU A 79 -10.74 -11.43 3.49
C GLU A 79 -9.26 -11.57 3.88
N ILE A 80 -8.35 -11.64 2.91
CA ILE A 80 -6.91 -11.72 3.13
C ILE A 80 -6.41 -10.43 3.77
N CYS A 81 -6.81 -9.27 3.23
CA CYS A 81 -6.46 -7.97 3.81
C CYS A 81 -6.88 -7.87 5.29
N VAL A 82 -8.10 -8.33 5.61
CA VAL A 82 -8.63 -8.36 6.98
C VAL A 82 -7.94 -9.41 7.84
N THR A 83 -7.60 -10.58 7.29
CA THR A 83 -6.88 -11.66 7.98
C THR A 83 -5.49 -11.21 8.40
N PHE A 84 -4.72 -10.62 7.49
CA PHE A 84 -3.41 -10.05 7.81
C PHE A 84 -3.53 -8.93 8.85
N GLY A 85 -4.47 -7.99 8.67
CA GLY A 85 -4.69 -6.93 9.65
C GLY A 85 -5.10 -7.46 11.04
N THR A 86 -5.87 -8.55 11.08
CA THR A 86 -6.23 -9.25 12.32
C THR A 86 -5.00 -9.84 13.02
N GLU A 87 -4.12 -10.52 12.29
CA GLU A 87 -2.88 -11.06 12.87
C GLU A 87 -1.95 -9.95 13.38
N ILE A 88 -1.89 -8.83 12.65
CA ILE A 88 -1.14 -7.64 13.08
C ILE A 88 -1.71 -7.06 14.37
N LEU A 89 -3.04 -6.93 14.48
CA LEU A 89 -3.72 -6.37 15.66
C LEU A 89 -3.62 -7.22 16.93
N LYS A 90 -3.24 -8.51 16.81
CA LYS A 90 -2.87 -9.35 17.96
C LYS A 90 -1.53 -8.95 18.58
N ILE A 91 -0.68 -8.25 17.83
CA ILE A 91 0.67 -7.87 18.23
C ILE A 91 0.71 -6.39 18.61
N VAL A 92 0.15 -5.52 17.75
CA VAL A 92 0.22 -4.07 17.96
C VAL A 92 -0.89 -3.60 18.91
N PRO A 93 -0.60 -2.73 19.89
CA PRO A 93 -1.60 -2.25 20.85
C PRO A 93 -2.55 -1.19 20.26
N GLY A 94 -2.13 -0.50 19.19
CA GLY A 94 -2.88 0.54 18.52
C GLY A 94 -3.59 0.03 17.28
N ARG A 95 -3.42 0.71 16.15
CA ARG A 95 -4.26 0.56 14.95
C ARG A 95 -3.53 -0.17 13.82
N VAL A 96 -4.31 -0.75 12.91
CA VAL A 96 -3.83 -1.20 11.59
C VAL A 96 -4.47 -0.37 10.50
N SER A 97 -3.69 0.07 9.51
CA SER A 97 -4.25 0.63 8.27
C SER A 97 -4.48 -0.48 7.25
N THR A 98 -5.69 -0.55 6.68
CA THR A 98 -6.05 -1.49 5.61
C THR A 98 -6.56 -0.72 4.41
N GLU A 99 -5.92 -0.94 3.25
CA GLU A 99 -6.16 -0.15 2.06
C GLU A 99 -7.35 -0.66 1.24
N VAL A 100 -8.19 0.26 0.78
CA VAL A 100 -9.22 -0.04 -0.23
C VAL A 100 -8.56 -0.36 -1.56
N ASP A 101 -9.30 -1.06 -2.43
CA ASP A 101 -8.85 -1.34 -3.79
C ASP A 101 -8.56 -0.04 -4.55
N ALA A 102 -7.31 0.14 -4.99
CA ALA A 102 -6.84 1.34 -5.67
C ALA A 102 -7.55 1.60 -7.00
N ARG A 103 -8.15 0.58 -7.62
CA ARG A 103 -8.98 0.73 -8.84
C ARG A 103 -10.23 1.58 -8.59
N LEU A 104 -10.63 1.74 -7.33
CA LEU A 104 -11.78 2.55 -6.90
C LEU A 104 -11.42 4.02 -6.60
N SER A 105 -10.16 4.43 -6.76
CA SER A 105 -9.65 5.74 -6.32
C SER A 105 -10.39 6.95 -6.92
N PHE A 106 -11.11 6.79 -8.02
CA PHE A 106 -11.88 7.86 -8.67
C PHE A 106 -13.41 7.63 -8.58
N ASP A 107 -13.86 6.72 -7.73
CA ASP A 107 -15.27 6.45 -7.46
C ASP A 107 -15.55 6.57 -5.96
N THR A 108 -16.27 7.65 -5.59
CA THR A 108 -16.59 7.97 -4.19
C THR A 108 -17.49 6.89 -3.57
N GLU A 109 -18.55 6.48 -4.26
CA GLU A 109 -19.55 5.55 -3.71
C GLU A 109 -19.00 4.13 -3.63
N ALA A 110 -18.22 3.70 -4.63
CA ALA A 110 -17.56 2.41 -4.59
C ALA A 110 -16.52 2.34 -3.45
N THR A 111 -15.76 3.42 -3.25
CA THR A 111 -14.80 3.53 -2.14
C THR A 111 -15.50 3.44 -0.78
N ILE A 112 -16.60 4.18 -0.58
CA ILE A 112 -17.40 4.11 0.66
C ILE A 112 -17.95 2.69 0.88
N THR A 113 -18.48 2.08 -0.17
CA THR A 113 -19.05 0.73 -0.11
C THR A 113 -17.99 -0.31 0.28
N LYS A 114 -16.80 -0.24 -0.34
CA LYS A 114 -15.67 -1.10 -0.01
C LYS A 114 -15.17 -0.89 1.41
N ALA A 115 -15.03 0.37 1.85
CA ALA A 115 -14.63 0.69 3.22
C ALA A 115 -15.58 0.09 4.26
N ARG A 116 -16.90 0.25 4.06
CA ARG A 116 -17.93 -0.35 4.94
C ARG A 116 -17.87 -1.87 4.92
N LYS A 117 -17.61 -2.49 3.76
CA LYS A 117 -17.41 -3.95 3.67
C LYS A 117 -16.23 -4.40 4.54
N LEU A 118 -15.06 -3.76 4.40
CA LEU A 118 -13.86 -4.10 5.18
C LEU A 118 -14.09 -3.96 6.70
N ILE A 119 -14.73 -2.87 7.14
CA ILE A 119 -15.12 -2.72 8.56
C ILE A 119 -16.12 -3.80 8.99
N GLY A 120 -17.03 -4.19 8.10
CA GLY A 120 -17.97 -5.30 8.32
C GLY A 120 -17.25 -6.63 8.58
N LEU A 121 -16.23 -6.95 7.77
CA LEU A 121 -15.40 -8.14 7.92
C LEU A 121 -14.59 -8.11 9.23
N TYR A 122 -13.94 -6.99 9.57
CA TYR A 122 -13.27 -6.84 10.86
C TYR A 122 -14.22 -7.08 12.05
N ARG A 123 -15.45 -6.54 11.97
CA ARG A 123 -16.45 -6.75 13.02
C ARG A 123 -16.84 -8.22 13.16
N GLN A 124 -16.92 -8.98 12.07
CA GLN A 124 -17.26 -10.41 12.12
C GLN A 124 -16.22 -11.23 12.89
N VAL A 125 -14.95 -10.84 12.84
CA VAL A 125 -13.86 -11.46 13.62
C VAL A 125 -13.63 -10.81 14.99
N GLY A 126 -14.58 -9.97 15.45
CA GLY A 126 -14.56 -9.38 16.78
C GLY A 126 -13.65 -8.16 16.94
N ILE A 127 -13.20 -7.55 15.84
CA ILE A 127 -12.36 -6.35 15.86
C ILE A 127 -13.24 -5.10 15.70
N GLY A 128 -13.12 -4.19 16.67
CA GLY A 128 -13.80 -2.89 16.64
C GLY A 128 -13.20 -1.95 15.61
N ARG A 129 -14.04 -1.11 15.02
CA ARG A 129 -13.64 -0.10 14.01
C ARG A 129 -12.59 0.90 14.54
N ASP A 130 -12.51 1.10 15.85
CA ASP A 130 -11.54 1.97 16.53
C ASP A 130 -10.08 1.48 16.39
N ARG A 131 -9.90 0.19 16.08
CA ARG A 131 -8.59 -0.44 15.85
C ARG A 131 -8.16 -0.41 14.37
N VAL A 132 -8.98 0.12 13.47
CA VAL A 132 -8.77 0.04 12.03
C VAL A 132 -8.79 1.45 11.42
N LEU A 133 -7.83 1.74 10.55
CA LEU A 133 -7.87 2.90 9.67
C LEU A 133 -8.11 2.43 8.24
N ILE A 134 -9.20 2.87 7.61
CA ILE A 134 -9.43 2.60 6.20
C ILE A 134 -8.54 3.51 5.37
N LYS A 135 -7.62 2.92 4.61
CA LYS A 135 -6.61 3.64 3.87
C LYS A 135 -7.07 3.88 2.44
N ILE A 136 -7.06 5.15 1.99
CA ILE A 136 -7.68 5.61 0.74
C ILE A 136 -6.70 6.54 0.02
N ALA A 137 -6.57 6.41 -1.30
CA ALA A 137 -5.76 7.33 -2.10
C ALA A 137 -6.32 8.77 -2.02
N SER A 138 -5.44 9.76 -1.89
CA SER A 138 -5.83 11.17 -1.69
C SER A 138 -6.22 11.89 -2.99
N THR A 139 -7.07 11.26 -3.79
CA THR A 139 -7.82 11.92 -4.88
C THR A 139 -8.94 12.78 -4.30
N TRP A 140 -9.56 13.64 -5.10
CA TRP A 140 -10.73 14.40 -4.64
C TRP A 140 -11.86 13.46 -4.20
N GLU A 141 -12.16 12.46 -5.01
CA GLU A 141 -13.19 11.44 -4.75
C GLU A 141 -12.87 10.62 -3.50
N GLY A 142 -11.61 10.24 -3.29
CA GLY A 142 -11.15 9.55 -2.09
C GLY A 142 -11.28 10.38 -0.82
N ILE A 143 -10.96 11.68 -0.88
CA ILE A 143 -11.14 12.61 0.23
C ILE A 143 -12.63 12.81 0.55
N LYS A 144 -13.50 12.93 -0.46
CA LYS A 144 -14.94 13.02 -0.26
C LYS A 144 -15.53 11.72 0.31
N ALA A 145 -15.01 10.56 -0.11
CA ALA A 145 -15.39 9.27 0.49
C ALA A 145 -15.01 9.23 1.98
N ALA A 146 -13.79 9.63 2.31
CA ALA A 146 -13.33 9.68 3.69
C ALA A 146 -14.15 10.66 4.56
N GLU A 147 -14.58 11.81 4.01
CA GLU A 147 -15.44 12.76 4.71
C GLU A 147 -16.76 12.11 5.17
N VAL A 148 -17.37 11.26 4.32
CA VAL A 148 -18.58 10.52 4.66
C VAL A 148 -18.29 9.45 5.72
N LEU A 149 -17.22 8.69 5.54
CA LEU A 149 -16.82 7.62 6.44
C LEU A 149 -16.50 8.13 7.87
N GLU A 150 -15.80 9.27 7.99
CA GLU A 150 -15.48 9.87 9.28
C GLU A 150 -16.73 10.35 10.02
N LYS A 151 -17.73 10.89 9.31
CA LYS A 151 -19.04 11.24 9.89
C LYS A 151 -19.79 10.01 10.43
N GLU A 152 -19.49 8.82 9.92
CA GLU A 152 -20.00 7.53 10.39
C GLU A 152 -19.13 6.89 11.49
N GLY A 153 -18.03 7.55 11.88
CA GLY A 153 -17.05 7.03 12.83
C GLY A 153 -16.17 5.92 12.27
N ILE A 154 -16.01 5.83 10.94
CA ILE A 154 -15.03 4.97 10.28
C ILE A 154 -13.79 5.83 9.98
N HIS A 155 -12.75 5.62 10.78
CA HIS A 155 -11.54 6.42 10.70
C HIS A 155 -10.71 6.09 9.47
N CYS A 156 -10.21 7.12 8.80
CA CYS A 156 -9.52 7.02 7.53
C CYS A 156 -8.04 7.43 7.63
N ASN A 157 -7.22 6.77 6.81
CA ASN A 157 -5.83 7.13 6.53
C ASN A 157 -5.71 7.54 5.05
N LEU A 158 -5.55 8.83 4.79
CA LEU A 158 -5.44 9.35 3.42
C LEU A 158 -3.98 9.23 2.95
N THR A 159 -3.73 8.33 2.01
CA THR A 159 -2.40 7.95 1.49
C THR A 159 -2.16 8.50 0.10
N LEU A 160 -0.97 8.28 -0.48
CA LEU A 160 -0.57 8.86 -1.76
C LEU A 160 -0.76 10.39 -1.74
N LEU A 161 -0.39 10.99 -0.61
CA LEU A 161 -0.47 12.41 -0.38
C LEU A 161 0.89 13.04 -0.70
N PHE A 162 0.91 13.96 -1.65
CA PHE A 162 2.12 14.57 -2.20
C PHE A 162 2.07 16.09 -2.16
N SER A 163 0.88 16.70 -2.27
CA SER A 163 0.72 18.15 -2.33
C SER A 163 0.09 18.74 -1.07
N PHE A 164 0.34 20.03 -0.87
CA PHE A 164 -0.34 20.83 0.15
C PHE A 164 -1.86 20.89 -0.06
N ALA A 165 -2.34 20.88 -1.32
CA ALA A 165 -3.77 20.90 -1.62
C ALA A 165 -4.50 19.65 -1.08
N GLN A 166 -3.88 18.47 -1.22
CA GLN A 166 -4.41 17.24 -0.64
C GLN A 166 -4.46 17.31 0.89
N ALA A 167 -3.43 17.84 1.53
CA ALA A 167 -3.39 17.98 2.98
C ALA A 167 -4.50 18.92 3.49
N VAL A 168 -4.66 20.10 2.87
CA VAL A 168 -5.73 21.04 3.23
C VAL A 168 -7.10 20.41 3.06
N ALA A 169 -7.39 19.82 1.89
CA ALA A 169 -8.69 19.21 1.63
C ALA A 169 -8.99 18.03 2.58
N ALA A 170 -8.00 17.22 2.95
CA ALA A 170 -8.16 16.14 3.92
C ALA A 170 -8.44 16.67 5.34
N ALA A 171 -7.76 17.74 5.75
CA ALA A 171 -7.98 18.37 7.04
C ALA A 171 -9.39 18.98 7.16
N GLU A 172 -9.86 19.65 6.10
CA GLU A 172 -11.22 20.22 6.05
C GLU A 172 -12.30 19.15 6.00
N ALA A 173 -12.02 17.99 5.41
CA ALA A 173 -12.88 16.81 5.44
C ALA A 173 -12.93 16.13 6.82
N GLY A 174 -12.12 16.57 7.80
CA GLY A 174 -12.11 16.02 9.15
C GLY A 174 -11.51 14.61 9.23
N VAL A 175 -10.61 14.27 8.31
CA VAL A 175 -9.93 12.96 8.27
C VAL A 175 -9.10 12.74 9.53
N THR A 176 -9.09 11.52 10.04
CA THR A 176 -8.33 11.12 11.23
C THR A 176 -6.83 11.24 11.02
N LEU A 177 -6.31 10.72 9.91
CA LEU A 177 -4.88 10.66 9.64
C LEU A 177 -4.56 10.85 8.15
N ILE A 178 -3.44 11.50 7.85
CA ILE A 178 -2.85 11.55 6.51
C ILE A 178 -1.45 10.91 6.49
N SER A 179 -1.10 10.28 5.37
CA SER A 179 0.21 9.67 5.11
C SER A 179 0.94 10.34 3.93
N PRO A 180 1.56 11.53 4.12
CA PRO A 180 2.38 12.14 3.09
C PRO A 180 3.65 11.32 2.79
N PHE A 181 3.92 11.09 1.51
CA PHE A 181 5.02 10.21 1.06
C PHE A 181 6.30 11.00 0.79
N VAL A 182 7.27 10.90 1.69
CA VAL A 182 8.53 11.67 1.65
C VAL A 182 9.44 11.19 0.52
N GLY A 183 9.86 9.93 0.56
CA GLY A 183 10.88 9.43 -0.35
C GLY A 183 10.45 9.35 -1.82
N ARG A 184 9.13 9.26 -2.10
CA ARG A 184 8.63 9.31 -3.48
C ARG A 184 8.71 10.73 -4.07
N ILE A 185 8.59 11.76 -3.23
CA ILE A 185 8.84 13.15 -3.65
C ILE A 185 10.32 13.30 -3.98
N LEU A 186 11.23 12.84 -3.10
CA LEU A 186 12.67 12.82 -3.37
C LEU A 186 13.01 12.14 -4.71
N ASP A 187 12.46 10.95 -4.97
CA ASP A 187 12.70 10.21 -6.22
C ASP A 187 12.32 11.04 -7.46
N TRP A 188 11.18 11.72 -7.41
CA TRP A 188 10.72 12.56 -8.53
C TRP A 188 11.70 13.70 -8.80
N TYR A 189 12.10 14.42 -7.75
CA TYR A 189 12.99 15.57 -7.87
C TYR A 189 14.40 15.17 -8.29
N LYS A 190 14.93 14.03 -7.82
CA LYS A 190 16.20 13.50 -8.32
C LYS A 190 16.15 13.25 -9.82
N LYS A 191 15.08 12.60 -10.30
CA LYS A 191 14.87 12.31 -11.73
C LYS A 191 14.69 13.58 -12.57
N SER A 192 13.85 14.52 -12.11
CA SER A 192 13.47 15.71 -12.90
C SER A 192 14.55 16.79 -12.95
N THR A 193 15.34 16.92 -11.88
CA THR A 193 16.42 17.93 -11.79
C THR A 193 17.79 17.39 -12.19
N GLY A 194 17.97 16.07 -12.22
CA GLY A 194 19.27 15.42 -12.42
C GLY A 194 20.21 15.51 -11.22
N ARG A 195 19.73 15.95 -10.04
CA ARG A 195 20.51 15.90 -8.79
C ARG A 195 20.52 14.49 -8.21
N ASP A 196 21.69 13.98 -7.84
CA ASP A 196 21.83 12.64 -7.26
C ASP A 196 21.41 12.56 -5.79
N SER A 197 21.45 13.68 -5.06
CA SER A 197 21.10 13.73 -3.64
C SER A 197 20.63 15.12 -3.21
N TYR A 198 19.88 15.14 -2.12
CA TYR A 198 19.42 16.32 -1.40
C TYR A 198 19.85 16.15 0.06
N PRO A 199 20.56 17.12 0.67
CA PRO A 199 20.79 17.13 2.11
C PRO A 199 19.46 17.07 2.87
N GLY A 200 19.42 16.45 4.05
CA GLY A 200 18.17 16.22 4.80
C GLY A 200 17.21 17.44 4.86
N PRO A 201 17.66 18.64 5.28
CA PRO A 201 16.81 19.83 5.31
C PRO A 201 16.37 20.38 3.95
N GLU A 202 17.07 20.01 2.87
CA GLU A 202 16.72 20.37 1.48
C GLU A 202 15.86 19.29 0.79
N ASP A 203 15.64 18.14 1.44
CA ASP A 203 14.85 17.06 0.87
C ASP A 203 13.42 17.56 0.59
N PRO A 204 12.94 17.51 -0.66
CA PRO A 204 11.65 18.10 -1.02
C PRO A 204 10.46 17.39 -0.35
N GLY A 205 10.61 16.11 0.01
CA GLY A 205 9.61 15.39 0.79
C GLY A 205 9.59 15.83 2.25
N VAL A 206 10.76 16.03 2.86
CA VAL A 206 10.88 16.57 4.23
C VAL A 206 10.30 17.98 4.30
N VAL A 207 10.61 18.84 3.32
CA VAL A 207 10.05 20.19 3.22
C VAL A 207 8.52 20.13 3.12
N SER A 208 7.96 19.27 2.27
CA SER A 208 6.51 19.09 2.11
C SER A 208 5.83 18.69 3.43
N VAL A 209 6.34 17.66 4.12
CA VAL A 209 5.75 17.22 5.40
C VAL A 209 5.89 18.29 6.49
N THR A 210 7.02 18.99 6.53
CA THR A 210 7.25 20.08 7.49
C THR A 210 6.24 21.22 7.30
N GLN A 211 5.98 21.62 6.04
CA GLN A 211 4.96 22.62 5.71
C GLN A 211 3.57 22.17 6.17
N ILE A 212 3.18 20.94 5.83
CA ILE A 212 1.88 20.37 6.20
C ILE A 212 1.72 20.31 7.73
N PHE A 213 2.72 19.81 8.44
CA PHE A 213 2.70 19.72 9.90
C PHE A 213 2.51 21.10 10.54
N ASN A 214 3.34 22.08 10.15
CA ASN A 214 3.25 23.43 10.71
C ASN A 214 1.90 24.07 10.43
N TYR A 215 1.36 23.92 9.22
CA TYR A 215 0.02 24.39 8.86
C TYR A 215 -1.06 23.75 9.76
N PHE A 216 -1.03 22.42 9.92
CA PHE A 216 -2.02 21.69 10.71
C PHE A 216 -2.03 22.15 12.17
N LYS A 217 -0.84 22.26 12.77
CA LYS A 217 -0.72 22.67 14.18
C LYS A 217 -1.06 24.14 14.40
N THR A 218 -0.71 25.02 13.46
CA THR A 218 -1.03 26.45 13.54
C THR A 218 -2.54 26.71 13.53
N TYR A 219 -3.28 26.04 12.64
CA TYR A 219 -4.73 26.23 12.51
C TYR A 219 -5.56 25.24 13.34
N GLY A 220 -4.91 24.41 14.16
CA GLY A 220 -5.58 23.54 15.13
C GLY A 220 -6.32 22.33 14.52
N TYR A 221 -5.98 21.94 13.29
CA TYR A 221 -6.53 20.74 12.66
C TYR A 221 -6.18 19.49 13.47
N LYS A 222 -7.15 18.59 13.61
CA LYS A 222 -7.03 17.36 14.43
C LYS A 222 -6.47 16.17 13.68
N THR A 223 -6.45 16.25 12.35
CA THR A 223 -5.85 15.24 11.49
C THR A 223 -4.39 15.00 11.90
N GLU A 224 -4.06 13.74 12.15
CA GLU A 224 -2.70 13.32 12.48
C GLU A 224 -1.84 13.31 11.22
N VAL A 225 -0.59 13.81 11.32
CA VAL A 225 0.39 13.78 10.23
C VAL A 225 1.33 12.59 10.42
N MET A 226 1.27 11.61 9.52
CA MET A 226 2.14 10.44 9.53
C MET A 226 3.09 10.44 8.32
N GLY A 227 4.32 10.91 8.49
CA GLY A 227 5.32 10.82 7.42
C GLY A 227 5.56 9.36 7.01
N ALA A 228 5.63 9.09 5.70
CA ALA A 228 5.69 7.74 5.16
C ALA A 228 6.63 7.61 3.95
N SER A 229 6.91 6.36 3.55
CA SER A 229 7.67 6.01 2.33
C SER A 229 9.10 6.58 2.27
N PHE A 230 9.84 6.50 3.37
CA PHE A 230 11.23 6.94 3.48
C PHE A 230 12.21 6.16 2.58
N ARG A 231 13.26 6.82 2.10
CA ARG A 231 14.43 6.21 1.43
C ARG A 231 15.61 6.03 2.36
N ASN A 232 15.77 6.89 3.35
CA ASN A 232 16.94 6.92 4.22
C ASN A 232 16.60 7.40 5.64
N VAL A 233 17.55 7.23 6.55
CA VAL A 233 17.40 7.61 7.97
C VAL A 233 17.40 9.14 8.16
N ASP A 234 18.08 9.90 7.31
CA ASP A 234 18.18 11.37 7.44
C ASP A 234 16.81 12.04 7.26
N GLU A 235 15.99 11.56 6.31
CA GLU A 235 14.60 12.02 6.16
C GLU A 235 13.76 11.82 7.44
N ILE A 236 13.98 10.70 8.15
CA ILE A 236 13.27 10.37 9.39
C ILE A 236 13.74 11.28 10.53
N ILE A 237 15.05 11.48 10.64
CA ILE A 237 15.67 12.37 11.62
C ILE A 237 15.16 13.80 11.45
N GLU A 238 15.05 14.28 10.22
CA GLU A 238 14.58 15.64 9.94
C GLU A 238 13.10 15.84 10.26
N LEU A 239 12.31 14.77 10.36
CA LEU A 239 10.90 14.81 10.76
C LEU A 239 10.67 14.38 12.23
N ALA A 240 11.73 14.22 13.02
CA ALA A 240 11.61 13.86 14.43
C ALA A 240 10.76 14.87 15.20
N GLY A 241 9.69 14.40 15.84
CA GLY A 241 8.67 15.21 16.51
C GLY A 241 7.35 15.36 15.75
N CYS A 242 7.24 14.79 14.53
CA CYS A 242 5.96 14.57 13.84
C CYS A 242 5.01 13.72 14.70
N ASP A 243 3.71 13.74 14.42
CA ASP A 243 2.74 12.98 15.22
C ASP A 243 3.04 11.47 15.14
N LEU A 244 3.19 10.97 13.91
CA LEU A 244 3.59 9.60 13.62
C LEU A 244 4.62 9.56 12.49
N LEU A 245 5.40 8.48 12.43
CA LEU A 245 6.21 8.13 11.26
C LEU A 245 6.07 6.63 11.02
N THR A 246 5.66 6.24 9.81
CA THR A 246 5.61 4.84 9.39
C THR A 246 6.87 4.47 8.63
N ILE A 247 7.62 3.52 9.19
CA ILE A 247 9.02 3.26 8.84
C ILE A 247 9.16 1.78 8.48
N SER A 248 9.87 1.49 7.38
CA SER A 248 10.13 0.12 6.96
C SER A 248 11.01 -0.63 7.97
N PRO A 249 10.89 -1.97 8.09
CA PRO A 249 11.72 -2.77 9.00
C PRO A 249 13.23 -2.52 8.83
N LYS A 250 13.68 -2.35 7.58
CA LYS A 250 15.08 -2.03 7.27
C LYS A 250 15.55 -0.73 7.90
N LEU A 251 14.76 0.35 7.80
CA LEU A 251 15.13 1.65 8.36
C LEU A 251 14.94 1.67 9.89
N LEU A 252 13.97 0.94 10.43
CA LEU A 252 13.84 0.71 11.87
C LEU A 252 15.09 0.03 12.44
N ASP A 253 15.60 -0.99 11.77
CA ASP A 253 16.83 -1.69 12.18
C ASP A 253 18.05 -0.77 12.14
N GLN A 254 18.17 0.07 11.10
CA GLN A 254 19.23 1.06 11.01
C GLN A 254 19.17 2.07 12.16
N LEU A 255 17.99 2.59 12.50
CA LEU A 255 17.80 3.51 13.63
C LEU A 255 18.16 2.85 14.97
N ARG A 256 17.80 1.58 15.14
CA ARG A 256 18.09 0.80 16.36
C ARG A 256 19.59 0.59 16.58
N HIS A 257 20.37 0.47 15.49
CA HIS A 257 21.82 0.29 15.53
C HIS A 257 22.61 1.60 15.40
N SER A 258 21.92 2.74 15.30
CA SER A 258 22.56 4.05 15.21
C SER A 258 22.66 4.70 16.58
N GLU A 259 23.87 5.14 16.94
CA GLU A 259 24.13 5.95 18.13
C GLU A 259 24.24 7.44 17.75
N GLY A 260 23.86 8.33 18.67
CA GLY A 260 23.90 9.78 18.46
C GLY A 260 22.87 10.50 19.32
N GLU A 261 22.79 11.82 19.15
CA GLU A 261 21.76 12.65 19.75
C GLU A 261 20.72 13.04 18.69
N LEU A 262 19.45 12.70 18.93
CA LEU A 262 18.35 13.05 18.04
C LEU A 262 17.68 14.34 18.52
N THR A 263 17.79 15.40 17.72
CA THR A 263 17.11 16.67 17.99
C THR A 263 15.66 16.63 17.49
N ARG A 264 14.71 17.08 18.31
CA ARG A 264 13.32 17.30 17.88
C ARG A 264 13.24 18.47 16.89
N LYS A 265 12.84 18.21 15.66
CA LYS A 265 12.71 19.19 14.56
C LYS A 265 11.30 19.76 14.45
N LEU A 266 10.28 18.92 14.67
CA LEU A 266 8.88 19.32 14.61
C LEU A 266 8.27 19.42 16.02
N ASN A 267 7.60 20.53 16.31
CA ASN A 267 7.02 20.79 17.62
C ASN A 267 5.60 21.34 17.53
N ALA A 268 4.60 20.54 17.89
CA ALA A 268 3.20 20.94 17.85
C ALA A 268 2.85 22.10 18.80
N PHE A 269 3.63 22.34 19.85
CA PHE A 269 3.41 23.45 20.79
C PHE A 269 4.03 24.77 20.33
N ASN A 270 4.95 24.71 19.37
CA ASN A 270 5.59 25.88 18.78
C ASN A 270 5.86 25.57 17.30
N PRO A 271 4.80 25.49 16.48
CA PRO A 271 4.95 25.17 15.06
C PRO A 271 5.76 26.25 14.34
N GLY A 272 6.45 25.85 13.28
CA GLY A 272 7.17 26.79 12.43
C GLY A 272 6.23 27.72 11.66
N PRO A 273 6.78 28.75 10.98
CA PRO A 273 6.01 29.62 10.11
C PRO A 273 5.23 28.83 9.06
N THR A 274 4.03 29.31 8.72
CA THR A 274 3.16 28.70 7.73
C THR A 274 2.43 29.76 6.93
N GLU A 275 1.86 29.36 5.80
CA GLU A 275 1.01 30.20 4.95
C GLU A 275 -0.35 30.52 5.62
N GLU A 276 -1.08 31.49 5.05
CA GLU A 276 -2.45 31.84 5.49
C GLU A 276 -3.43 30.67 5.34
N GLN A 277 -4.46 30.65 6.18
CA GLN A 277 -5.47 29.59 6.14
C GLN A 277 -6.21 29.60 4.79
N LEU A 278 -6.21 28.45 4.13
CA LEU A 278 -6.83 28.20 2.85
C LEU A 278 -8.08 27.34 3.02
N HIS A 279 -9.08 27.61 2.18
CA HIS A 279 -10.26 26.76 1.98
C HIS A 279 -10.30 26.22 0.56
N LEU A 280 -10.55 24.92 0.38
CA LEU A 280 -10.54 24.27 -0.93
C LEU A 280 -11.87 23.62 -1.27
N ASP A 281 -12.54 24.19 -2.27
CA ASP A 281 -13.53 23.46 -3.05
C ASP A 281 -12.86 22.59 -4.14
N ARG A 282 -13.67 21.86 -4.93
CA ARG A 282 -13.16 20.98 -5.98
C ARG A 282 -12.31 21.75 -7.00
N GLN A 283 -12.78 22.93 -7.40
CA GLN A 283 -12.10 23.73 -8.42
C GLN A 283 -10.73 24.23 -7.91
N GLY A 284 -10.67 24.69 -6.66
CA GLY A 284 -9.43 25.11 -6.02
C GLY A 284 -8.44 23.95 -5.86
N PHE A 285 -8.93 22.79 -5.41
CA PHE A 285 -8.13 21.58 -5.30
C PHE A 285 -7.52 21.15 -6.65
N GLU A 286 -8.36 21.01 -7.69
CA GLU A 286 -7.92 20.61 -9.03
C GLU A 286 -6.93 21.64 -9.62
N ALA A 287 -7.18 22.93 -9.43
CA ALA A 287 -6.30 23.99 -9.91
C ALA A 287 -4.92 23.96 -9.24
N MET A 288 -4.83 23.62 -7.94
CA MET A 288 -3.56 23.46 -7.24
C MET A 288 -2.85 22.19 -7.64
N MET A 289 -3.56 21.06 -7.76
CA MET A 289 -2.99 19.80 -8.23
C MET A 289 -2.39 19.94 -9.63
N HIS A 290 -3.12 20.57 -10.57
CA HIS A 290 -2.61 20.80 -11.94
C HIS A 290 -1.35 21.68 -12.00
N LYS A 291 -1.10 22.53 -10.99
CA LYS A 291 0.11 23.35 -10.91
C LYS A 291 1.30 22.62 -10.29
N ASP A 292 1.08 21.40 -9.79
CA ASP A 292 2.09 20.56 -9.16
C ASP A 292 2.26 19.26 -9.98
N PRO A 293 3.16 19.27 -10.99
CA PRO A 293 3.43 18.08 -11.81
C PRO A 293 3.91 16.89 -10.97
N MET A 294 4.71 17.15 -9.93
CA MET A 294 5.23 16.11 -9.06
C MET A 294 4.09 15.39 -8.36
N ALA A 295 3.18 16.13 -7.73
CA ALA A 295 2.07 15.52 -7.01
C ALA A 295 1.10 14.80 -7.94
N THR A 296 0.80 15.39 -9.10
CA THR A 296 -0.09 14.79 -10.10
C THR A 296 0.47 13.48 -10.65
N GLU A 297 1.73 13.48 -11.08
CA GLU A 297 2.39 12.28 -11.61
C GLU A 297 2.54 11.21 -10.52
N LYS A 298 2.97 11.57 -9.31
CA LYS A 298 3.19 10.60 -8.23
C LYS A 298 1.90 10.01 -7.67
N LEU A 299 0.80 10.77 -7.65
CA LEU A 299 -0.52 10.24 -7.33
C LEU A 299 -0.95 9.21 -8.36
N GLN A 300 -0.86 9.54 -9.64
CA GLN A 300 -1.24 8.64 -10.73
C GLN A 300 -0.37 7.38 -10.77
N GLU A 301 0.96 7.52 -10.71
CA GLU A 301 1.91 6.41 -10.64
C GLU A 301 1.63 5.52 -9.42
N GLY A 302 1.29 6.12 -8.28
CA GLY A 302 0.98 5.41 -7.06
C GLY A 302 -0.27 4.55 -7.18
N ILE A 303 -1.37 5.12 -7.70
CA ILE A 303 -2.62 4.40 -7.94
C ILE A 303 -2.39 3.27 -8.93
N THR A 304 -1.74 3.54 -10.07
CA THR A 304 -1.44 2.51 -11.08
C THR A 304 -0.57 1.39 -10.50
N GLY A 305 0.44 1.72 -9.70
CA GLY A 305 1.29 0.72 -9.05
C GLY A 305 0.54 -0.16 -8.06
N PHE A 306 -0.38 0.41 -7.28
CA PHE A 306 -1.22 -0.35 -6.36
C PHE A 306 -2.26 -1.21 -7.07
N SER A 307 -2.90 -0.71 -8.14
CA SER A 307 -3.79 -1.52 -8.97
C SER A 307 -3.06 -2.72 -9.57
N ARG A 308 -1.84 -2.52 -10.10
CA ARG A 308 -1.03 -3.62 -10.64
C ARG A 308 -0.64 -4.65 -9.57
N ALA A 309 -0.36 -4.21 -8.34
CA ALA A 309 -0.07 -5.11 -7.23
C ALA A 309 -1.31 -5.95 -6.85
N ILE A 310 -2.52 -5.36 -6.90
CA ILE A 310 -3.78 -6.08 -6.70
C ILE A 310 -3.98 -7.13 -7.80
N GLU A 311 -3.84 -6.75 -9.07
CA GLU A 311 -3.97 -7.68 -10.21
C GLU A 311 -3.00 -8.87 -10.12
N THR A 312 -1.76 -8.59 -9.70
CA THR A 312 -0.75 -9.63 -9.49
C THR A 312 -1.14 -10.57 -8.34
N LEU A 313 -1.68 -10.01 -7.26
CA LEU A 313 -2.17 -10.80 -6.12
C LEU A 313 -3.37 -11.65 -6.53
N GLU A 314 -4.34 -11.10 -7.27
CA GLU A 314 -5.49 -11.83 -7.81
C GLU A 314 -5.04 -13.03 -8.65
N ALA A 315 -4.04 -12.86 -9.52
CA ALA A 315 -3.47 -13.97 -10.30
C ALA A 315 -2.84 -15.06 -9.42
N GLN A 316 -2.08 -14.68 -8.39
CA GLN A 316 -1.49 -15.63 -7.44
C GLN A 316 -2.55 -16.40 -6.65
N LEU A 317 -3.60 -15.70 -6.21
CA LEU A 317 -4.72 -16.29 -5.49
C LEU A 317 -5.54 -17.23 -6.37
N ALA A 318 -5.76 -16.88 -7.64
CA ALA A 318 -6.42 -17.74 -8.61
C ALA A 318 -5.64 -19.05 -8.81
N HIS A 319 -4.32 -18.95 -8.97
CA HIS A 319 -3.45 -20.12 -9.05
C HIS A 319 -3.56 -20.99 -7.80
N ARG A 320 -3.43 -20.39 -6.61
CA ARG A 320 -3.49 -21.12 -5.34
C ARG A 320 -4.84 -21.78 -5.10
N LEU A 321 -5.94 -21.11 -5.46
CA LEU A 321 -7.29 -21.68 -5.41
C LEU A 321 -7.40 -22.92 -6.30
N GLY A 322 -6.85 -22.88 -7.52
CA GLY A 322 -6.83 -24.02 -8.43
C GLY A 322 -6.05 -25.23 -7.90
N GLU A 323 -4.97 -25.00 -7.14
CA GLU A 323 -4.24 -26.06 -6.43
C GLU A 323 -5.08 -26.68 -5.31
N LEU A 324 -5.74 -25.85 -4.50
CA LEU A 324 -6.58 -26.30 -3.38
C LEU A 324 -7.79 -27.12 -3.83
N GLU A 325 -8.36 -26.79 -4.99
CA GLU A 325 -9.53 -27.47 -5.56
C GLU A 325 -9.19 -28.74 -6.34
N GLY A 326 -7.92 -29.18 -6.34
CA GLY A 326 -7.52 -30.48 -6.89
C GLY A 326 -7.57 -30.55 -8.42
N ALA A 327 -7.21 -29.46 -9.11
CA ALA A 327 -6.83 -29.42 -10.53
C ALA A 327 -7.77 -30.15 -11.53
N SER A 328 -9.07 -29.89 -11.46
CA SER A 328 -9.93 -29.83 -12.66
C SER A 328 -10.09 -28.39 -13.18
N ALA A 329 -9.83 -27.38 -12.34
CA ALA A 329 -9.87 -25.96 -12.69
C ALA A 329 -8.61 -25.48 -13.44
N PHE A 330 -7.45 -26.10 -13.20
CA PHE A 330 -6.16 -25.73 -13.81
C PHE A 330 -6.12 -25.92 -15.34
N GLN A 331 -6.90 -26.86 -15.88
CA GLN A 331 -7.00 -27.05 -17.33
C GLN A 331 -7.65 -25.87 -18.05
N HIS A 332 -8.57 -25.14 -17.40
CA HIS A 332 -9.20 -23.96 -17.99
C HIS A 332 -8.29 -22.73 -17.87
N ALA A 333 -7.67 -22.49 -16.71
CA ALA A 333 -6.82 -21.31 -16.49
C ALA A 333 -5.54 -21.30 -17.34
N ALA A 334 -4.83 -22.43 -17.43
CA ALA A 334 -3.66 -22.54 -18.31
C ALA A 334 -4.04 -22.40 -19.79
N GLN A 335 -5.26 -22.81 -20.15
CA GLN A 335 -5.79 -22.69 -21.51
C GLN A 335 -6.28 -21.27 -21.83
N GLU A 336 -6.83 -20.54 -20.85
CA GLU A 336 -7.17 -19.11 -20.99
C GLU A 336 -5.92 -18.24 -21.08
N ILE A 337 -4.90 -18.49 -20.25
CA ILE A 337 -3.61 -17.79 -20.34
C ILE A 337 -2.96 -18.06 -21.70
N PHE A 338 -3.05 -19.29 -22.19
CA PHE A 338 -2.57 -19.65 -23.52
C PHE A 338 -3.32 -18.85 -24.60
N LEU A 339 -4.66 -18.87 -24.59
CA LEU A 339 -5.50 -18.16 -25.55
C LEU A 339 -5.36 -16.62 -25.51
N LEU A 340 -5.00 -16.05 -24.35
CA LEU A 340 -4.77 -14.61 -24.21
C LEU A 340 -3.42 -14.15 -24.79
N ASN A 341 -2.45 -15.06 -24.89
CA ASN A 341 -1.11 -14.78 -25.41
C ASN A 341 -0.88 -15.36 -26.82
N ASP A 342 -1.75 -16.25 -27.31
CA ASP A 342 -1.82 -16.69 -28.71
C ASP A 342 -2.60 -15.64 -29.52
N LEU A 343 -1.90 -14.56 -29.88
CA LEU A 343 -2.53 -13.34 -30.42
C LEU A 343 -3.00 -13.53 -31.86
N ASP A 344 -2.32 -14.38 -32.63
CA ASP A 344 -2.68 -14.70 -34.02
C ASP A 344 -3.52 -15.98 -34.18
N GLY A 345 -3.64 -16.79 -33.12
CA GLY A 345 -4.51 -17.95 -33.04
C GLY A 345 -3.95 -19.18 -33.76
N ASP A 346 -2.62 -19.24 -33.98
CA ASP A 346 -1.97 -20.36 -34.68
C ASP A 346 -1.72 -21.59 -33.79
N GLY A 347 -2.00 -21.47 -32.49
CA GLY A 347 -1.86 -22.56 -31.52
C GLY A 347 -0.45 -22.69 -30.94
N CYS A 348 0.41 -21.68 -31.07
CA CYS A 348 1.64 -21.51 -30.32
C CYS A 348 1.83 -20.04 -29.88
N ILE A 349 2.62 -19.80 -28.83
CA ILE A 349 2.97 -18.43 -28.42
C ILE A 349 4.43 -18.19 -28.76
N THR A 350 4.68 -17.25 -29.65
CA THR A 350 6.03 -16.81 -30.01
C THR A 350 6.55 -15.76 -29.02
N ARG A 351 7.86 -15.48 -29.06
CA ARG A 351 8.46 -14.48 -28.18
C ARG A 351 7.88 -13.08 -28.42
N GLU A 352 7.50 -12.77 -29.65
CA GLU A 352 6.87 -11.51 -30.02
C GLU A 352 5.44 -11.37 -29.47
N GLU A 353 4.75 -12.48 -29.23
CA GLU A 353 3.40 -12.51 -28.67
C GLU A 353 3.39 -12.60 -27.14
N TRP A 354 4.48 -13.06 -26.54
CA TRP A 354 4.63 -13.19 -25.11
C TRP A 354 4.61 -11.84 -24.40
N LEU A 355 3.62 -11.65 -23.54
CA LEU A 355 3.45 -10.41 -22.77
C LEU A 355 4.25 -10.38 -21.45
N GLY A 356 4.93 -11.47 -21.11
CA GLY A 356 5.77 -11.60 -19.91
C GLY A 356 7.26 -11.26 -20.17
N SER A 357 8.12 -11.48 -19.18
CA SER A 357 9.56 -11.29 -19.36
C SER A 357 10.21 -12.44 -20.12
N ASP A 358 11.30 -12.15 -20.85
CA ASP A 358 12.12 -13.13 -21.56
C ASP A 358 12.56 -14.31 -20.68
N ALA A 359 12.95 -14.04 -19.42
CA ALA A 359 13.39 -15.09 -18.50
C ALA A 359 12.28 -16.10 -18.14
N VAL A 360 11.02 -15.68 -18.18
CA VAL A 360 9.87 -16.56 -17.93
C VAL A 360 9.54 -17.33 -19.20
N PHE A 361 9.65 -16.70 -20.37
CA PHE A 361 9.53 -17.40 -21.64
C PHE A 361 10.56 -18.54 -21.73
N ASP A 362 11.83 -18.26 -21.45
CA ASP A 362 12.91 -19.24 -21.47
C ASP A 362 12.72 -20.38 -20.46
N ALA A 363 12.06 -20.10 -19.34
CA ALA A 363 11.77 -21.11 -18.32
C ALA A 363 10.56 -21.98 -18.68
N LEU A 364 9.65 -21.48 -19.51
CA LEU A 364 8.50 -22.21 -20.04
C LEU A 364 8.88 -23.01 -21.29
N ASP A 365 9.76 -22.48 -22.14
CA ASP A 365 10.29 -23.10 -23.36
C ASP A 365 11.34 -24.17 -23.04
N THR A 366 10.88 -25.30 -22.52
CA THR A 366 11.76 -26.37 -21.99
C THR A 366 12.50 -27.17 -23.06
N ASP A 367 12.01 -27.18 -24.31
CA ASP A 367 12.69 -27.79 -25.45
C ASP A 367 13.48 -26.78 -26.31
N HIS A 368 13.45 -25.50 -25.93
CA HIS A 368 14.22 -24.40 -26.50
C HIS A 368 13.97 -24.22 -28.00
N ASP A 369 12.73 -24.43 -28.43
CA ASP A 369 12.33 -24.31 -29.83
C ASP A 369 11.89 -22.87 -30.19
N GLY A 370 11.84 -21.97 -29.20
CA GLY A 370 11.47 -20.57 -29.34
C GLY A 370 9.96 -20.34 -29.38
N ARG A 371 9.15 -21.34 -29.02
CA ARG A 371 7.68 -21.29 -29.02
C ARG A 371 7.17 -21.94 -27.74
N LEU A 372 6.06 -21.43 -27.21
CA LEU A 372 5.36 -22.09 -26.12
C LEU A 372 4.12 -22.78 -26.68
N MET A 373 4.06 -24.10 -26.55
CA MET A 373 2.84 -24.87 -26.84
C MET A 373 1.96 -24.95 -25.59
N PRO A 374 0.68 -25.34 -25.72
CA PRO A 374 -0.21 -25.49 -24.56
C PRO A 374 0.33 -26.44 -23.49
N ALA A 375 1.17 -27.42 -23.88
CA ALA A 375 1.82 -28.34 -22.97
C ALA A 375 2.93 -27.67 -22.15
N ASP A 376 3.68 -26.74 -22.74
CA ASP A 376 4.80 -26.02 -22.12
C ASP A 376 4.30 -25.03 -21.08
N VAL A 377 3.26 -24.27 -21.42
CA VAL A 377 2.57 -23.38 -20.48
C VAL A 377 1.98 -24.20 -19.32
N ARG A 378 1.38 -25.37 -19.62
CA ARG A 378 0.78 -26.25 -18.60
C ARG A 378 1.82 -26.90 -17.68
N GLY A 379 3.00 -27.22 -18.18
CA GLY A 379 4.06 -27.91 -17.43
C GLY A 379 5.04 -26.98 -16.73
N GLY A 380 5.31 -25.80 -17.29
CA GLY A 380 6.41 -24.92 -16.87
C GLY A 380 6.04 -23.80 -15.90
N LEU A 381 4.76 -23.41 -15.78
CA LEU A 381 4.33 -22.27 -14.95
C LEU A 381 4.72 -22.43 -13.46
N GLY A 382 4.74 -23.67 -12.95
CA GLY A 382 5.21 -23.96 -11.59
C GLY A 382 6.73 -23.89 -11.40
N ALA A 383 7.51 -24.12 -12.46
CA ALA A 383 8.99 -24.08 -12.43
C ALA A 383 9.54 -22.67 -12.70
N ALA A 384 8.92 -21.93 -13.62
CA ALA A 384 9.33 -20.56 -13.97
C ALA A 384 9.18 -19.57 -12.80
N LEU A 385 8.19 -19.78 -11.93
CA LEU A 385 7.98 -18.97 -10.71
C LEU A 385 8.97 -19.28 -9.58
N ALA A 386 9.69 -20.41 -9.65
CA ALA A 386 10.74 -20.76 -8.68
C ALA A 386 12.11 -20.16 -9.04
N ILE A 387 12.33 -19.81 -10.31
CA ILE A 387 13.63 -19.32 -10.83
C ILE A 387 13.76 -17.79 -10.69
N SER A 388 12.66 -17.05 -10.57
CA SER A 388 12.68 -15.61 -10.28
C SER A 388 12.96 -15.26 -8.81
N GLY A 389 13.15 -16.28 -7.96
CA GLY A 389 13.41 -16.15 -6.51
C GLY A 389 14.81 -16.57 -6.05
N SER A 390 15.76 -16.81 -6.95
CA SER A 390 17.16 -17.14 -6.61
C SER A 390 18.13 -15.99 -6.80
#